data_AF-B5IFE6-F1
#
_entry.id   AF-B5IFE6-F1
#
_cell.length_a   1.000
_cell.length_b   1.000
_cell.length_c   1.000
_cell.angle_alpha   90.00
_cell.angle_beta   90.00
_cell.angle_gamma   90.00
#
_symmetry.space_group_name_H-M   'P 1'
#
loop_
_entity.id
_entity.type
_entity.pdbx_description
1 polymer ?
#
loop_
_entity_poly.entity_id
_entity_poly.type
_entity_poly.pdbx_seq_one_letter_code
_entity_poly.pdbx_strand_id
1 'polypeptide(L)' 'MLEEAFENVVPYISNLRELKEFVEENKNKSENEILSILKEKVESSQGTLKTDFRILLNEFGKIINKRM' A
#
# COMPACT_ATOMS: atom_id res chain seq x y z
N MET A 1 -2.33 1.56 -10.52
CA MET A 1 -2.75 0.43 -9.65
C MET A 1 -2.41 0.70 -8.20
N LEU A 2 -1.15 1.02 -7.86
CA LEU A 2 -0.81 1.42 -6.49
C LEU A 2 -1.48 2.75 -6.09
N GLU A 3 -1.52 3.73 -7.00
CA GLU A 3 -2.27 4.99 -6.80
C GLU A 3 -3.77 4.74 -6.59
N GLU A 4 -4.39 3.88 -7.43
CA GLU A 4 -5.80 3.46 -7.27
C GLU A 4 -6.06 2.77 -5.92
N ALA A 5 -5.16 1.86 -5.50
CA ALA A 5 -5.24 1.21 -4.20
C ALA A 5 -5.17 2.24 -3.06
N PHE A 6 -4.29 3.23 -3.19
CA PHE A 6 -4.15 4.31 -2.21
C PHE A 6 -5.43 5.15 -2.13
N GLU A 7 -5.97 5.61 -3.26
CA GLU A 7 -7.22 6.38 -3.31
C GLU A 7 -8.39 5.65 -2.65
N ASN A 8 -8.52 4.35 -2.86
CA ASN A 8 -9.55 3.52 -2.23
C ASN A 8 -9.39 3.44 -0.70
N VAL A 9 -8.16 3.52 -0.18
CA VAL A 9 -7.90 3.37 1.25
C VAL A 9 -7.76 4.67 2.02
N VAL A 10 -7.65 5.83 1.34
CA VAL A 10 -7.55 7.16 1.97
C VAL A 10 -8.55 7.37 3.12
N PRO A 11 -9.83 6.97 3.03
CA PRO A 11 -10.79 7.17 4.13
C PRO A 11 -10.51 6.32 5.38
N TYR A 12 -9.65 5.31 5.29
CA TYR A 12 -9.41 4.31 6.33
C TYR A 12 -8.02 4.37 6.96
N ILE A 13 -7.15 5.27 6.48
CA ILE A 13 -5.76 5.38 6.94
C ILE A 13 -5.54 6.72 7.67
N SER A 14 -4.61 6.72 8.63
CA SER A 14 -4.31 7.92 9.43
C SER A 14 -3.01 8.60 8.99
N ASN A 15 -2.03 7.82 8.51
CA ASN A 15 -0.69 8.30 8.12
C ASN A 15 -0.64 8.61 6.62
N LEU A 16 -1.48 9.57 6.19
CA LEU A 16 -1.67 9.91 4.78
C LEU A 16 -0.38 10.37 4.08
N ARG A 17 0.47 11.11 4.79
CA ARG A 17 1.70 11.65 4.23
C ARG A 17 2.68 10.52 3.91
N GLU A 18 2.92 9.64 4.87
CA GLU A 18 3.84 8.52 4.78
C GLU A 18 3.40 7.54 3.69
N LEU A 19 2.11 7.23 3.61
CA LEU A 19 1.60 6.36 2.55
C LEU A 19 1.62 7.03 1.18
N LYS A 20 1.42 8.35 1.09
CA LYS A 20 1.55 9.07 -0.18
C LYS A 20 2.99 9.09 -0.68
N GLU A 21 3.95 9.39 0.20
CA GLU A 21 5.38 9.34 -0.11
C GLU A 21 5.77 7.92 -0.58
N PHE A 22 5.29 6.89 0.11
CA PHE A 22 5.45 5.51 -0.31
C PHE A 22 4.90 5.24 -1.72
N VAL A 23 3.69 5.69 -2.03
CA VAL A 23 3.07 5.47 -3.35
C VAL A 23 3.89 6.13 -4.45
N GLU A 24 4.31 7.38 -4.27
CA GLU A 24 5.12 8.12 -5.25
C GLU A 24 6.47 7.44 -5.52
N GLU A 25 7.15 6.94 -4.50
CA GLU A 25 8.45 6.24 -4.62
C GLU A 25 8.35 4.87 -5.31
N ASN A 26 7.17 4.26 -5.31
CA ASN A 26 6.98 2.86 -5.71
C ASN A 26 6.05 2.67 -6.92
N LYS A 27 5.36 3.72 -7.39
CA LYS A 27 4.35 3.60 -8.47
C LYS A 27 4.84 3.06 -9.81
N ASN A 28 6.14 3.20 -10.09
CA ASN A 28 6.77 2.73 -11.33
C ASN A 28 7.38 1.32 -11.22
N LYS A 29 7.29 0.68 -10.05
CA LYS A 29 7.81 -0.68 -9.83
C LYS A 29 6.81 -1.74 -10.30
N SER A 30 7.29 -2.97 -10.52
CA SER A 30 6.39 -4.08 -10.87
C SER A 30 5.47 -4.45 -9.70
N GLU A 31 4.33 -5.09 -9.98
CA GLU A 31 3.37 -5.52 -8.97
C GLU A 31 4.01 -6.41 -7.90
N ASN A 32 4.86 -7.36 -8.31
CA ASN A 32 5.56 -8.27 -7.39
C ASN A 32 6.55 -7.53 -6.49
N GLU A 33 7.27 -6.54 -7.02
CA GLU A 33 8.15 -5.69 -6.21
C GLU A 33 7.34 -4.89 -5.20
N ILE A 34 6.25 -4.25 -5.63
CA ILE A 34 5.38 -3.46 -4.74
C ILE A 34 4.81 -4.34 -3.62
N LEU A 35 4.35 -5.55 -3.93
CA LEU A 35 3.88 -6.52 -2.94
C LEU A 35 4.96 -6.90 -1.92
N SER A 36 6.19 -7.12 -2.39
CA SER A 36 7.32 -7.43 -1.53
C SER A 36 7.63 -6.28 -0.57
N ILE A 37 7.70 -5.05 -1.09
CA ILE A 37 8.00 -3.86 -0.29
C ILE A 37 6.84 -3.56 0.69
N LEU A 38 5.58 -3.70 0.29
CA LEU A 38 4.44 -3.53 1.19
C LEU A 38 4.49 -4.50 2.36
N LYS A 39 4.82 -5.79 2.11
CA LYS A 39 5.01 -6.78 3.18
C LYS A 39 6.14 -6.37 4.12
N GLU A 40 7.27 -5.93 3.59
CA GLU A 40 8.39 -5.41 4.38
C GLU A 40 7.98 -4.21 5.25
N LYS A 41 7.21 -3.26 4.70
CA LYS A 41 6.70 -2.09 5.43
C LYS A 41 5.73 -2.49 6.54
N VAL A 42 4.89 -3.51 6.33
CA VAL A 42 4.02 -4.05 7.39
C VAL A 42 4.84 -4.66 8.52
N GLU A 43 5.91 -5.39 8.22
CA GLU A 43 6.75 -6.01 9.26
C GLU A 43 7.63 -5.00 10.00
N SER A 44 8.18 -4.01 9.29
CA SER A 44 9.09 -3.00 9.86
C SER A 44 8.40 -1.84 10.57
N SER A 45 7.14 -1.53 10.22
CA SER A 45 6.38 -0.44 10.86
C SER A 45 5.77 -0.88 12.19
N GLN A 46 5.37 0.09 13.02
CA GLN A 46 4.72 -0.14 14.31
C GLN A 46 3.43 0.69 14.44
N GLY A 47 2.56 0.30 15.37
CA GLY A 47 1.35 1.05 15.70
C GLY A 47 0.39 1.27 14.53
N THR A 48 -0.18 2.47 14.42
CA THR A 48 -1.15 2.84 13.39
C THR A 48 -0.57 2.73 11.98
N LEU A 49 0.70 3.09 11.79
CA LEU A 49 1.35 3.04 10.47
C LEU A 49 1.44 1.59 9.93
N LYS A 50 1.69 0.61 10.81
CA LYS A 50 1.63 -0.82 10.45
C LYS A 50 0.23 -1.21 9.95
N THR A 51 -0.81 -0.75 10.64
CA THR A 51 -2.20 -1.01 10.24
C THR A 51 -2.51 -0.37 8.90
N ASP A 52 -2.09 0.87 8.68
CA ASP A 52 -2.31 1.60 7.43
C ASP A 52 -1.63 0.89 6.24
N PHE A 53 -0.37 0.46 6.39
CA PHE A 53 0.31 -0.35 5.37
C PHE A 53 -0.40 -1.69 5.11
N ARG A 54 -0.96 -2.32 6.16
CA ARG A 54 -1.71 -3.57 6.00
C ARG A 54 -3.02 -3.35 5.23
N ILE A 55 -3.70 -2.23 5.47
CA ILE A 55 -4.91 -1.83 4.71
C ILE A 55 -4.53 -1.64 3.24
N LEU A 56 -3.47 -0.88 2.95
CA LEU A 56 -2.99 -0.65 1.59
C LEU A 56 -2.58 -1.95 0.89
N LEU A 57 -1.84 -2.84 1.57
CA LEU A 57 -1.46 -4.16 1.06
C LEU A 57 -2.67 -5.01 0.66
N ASN A 58 -3.68 -5.05 1.53
CA ASN A 58 -4.89 -5.81 1.26
C ASN A 58 -5.65 -5.27 0.04
N GLU A 59 -5.79 -3.96 -0.07
CA GLU A 59 -6.50 -3.34 -1.20
C GLU A 59 -5.71 -3.52 -2.51
N PHE A 60 -4.40 -3.33 -2.49
CA PHE A 60 -3.55 -3.56 -3.65
C PHE A 60 -3.63 -5.01 -4.15
N GLY A 61 -3.62 -5.99 -3.24
CA GLY A 61 -3.81 -7.40 -3.57
C GLY A 61 -5.18 -7.69 -4.20
N LYS A 62 -6.26 -7.06 -3.74
CA LYS A 62 -7.59 -7.20 -4.38
C LYS A 62 -7.59 -6.64 -5.80
N ILE A 63 -6.96 -5.49 -6.04
CA ILE A 63 -6.91 -4.87 -7.37
C ILE A 63 -6.17 -5.76 -8.36
N ILE A 64 -5.04 -6.34 -7.95
CA ILE A 64 -4.29 -7.30 -8.78
C ILE A 64 -5.16 -8.52 -9.12
N ASN A 65 -5.75 -9.15 -8.10
CA ASN A 65 -6.58 -10.35 -8.30
C ASN A 65 -7.85 -10.10 -9.12
N LYS A 66 -8.41 -8.88 -9.10
CA LYS A 66 -9.59 -8.52 -9.89
C LYS A 66 -9.28 -8.36 -11.38
N ARG A 67 -8.00 -8.15 -11.74
CA ARG A 67 -7.55 -7.94 -13.12
C ARG A 67 -6.94 -9.19 -13.77
N MET A 68 -6.73 -10.26 -13.00
CA MET A 68 -6.40 -11.61 -13.49
C MET A 68 -7.66 -12.35 -13.94
#